data_AF-A0A257ASI9-F1
#
_entry.id   AF-A0A257ASI9-F1
#
_cell.length_a   1.000
_cell.length_b   1.000
_cell.length_c   1.000
_cell.angle_alpha   90.00
_cell.angle_beta   90.00
_cell.angle_gamma   90.00
#
_symmetry.space_group_name_H-M   'P 1'
#
loop_
_entity.id
_entity.type
_entity.pdbx_description
1 polymer ?
#
loop_
_entity_poly.entity_id
_entity_poly.type
_entity_poly.pdbx_seq_one_letter_code
_entity_poly.pdbx_strand_id
1 'polypeptide(L)'
;MSGEPKDKSSMEMVLDSISSPLRLQILRNLSKKDMSYSELMEALGLERDRDAGKFSYHLKKLQTAELIEADRRSRKYSLSRKGEIILEYLGKLERDLGERRMMIVRRSDQLIEPFDKSKITKALIREAKLTPKIAAEIASIAERKLLDLKIDYLTAPLIRELVNSILLDRGLERYRHMLTRVGMPVYDVSRILKRFLELKDYRFFLERSSGSIIREYTILNMLPRDVAEEHLSGRIDIYPISSWLIGLFARRYEFRYDEAVERLAEMLCNSLSIRREVMVEFHADDKPDTLVRILSAAASNLPMGRILSIRLGNHNLDKLIQGIQTSLRKSLGLIIDLSEVSSRRFRDLEERVHRLGISHIYTFDGGIFLSGYRVWNRSPLIHSIGTVNLLGAALESRRNLDEWEE
;
A
#
# COMPACT_ATOMS: atom_id res chain seq x y z
N MET A 1 -12.96 -67.72 52.00
CA MET A 1 -13.78 -66.73 51.27
C MET A 1 -12.92 -66.14 50.18
N SER A 2 -13.09 -66.63 48.96
CA SER A 2 -12.43 -66.15 47.74
C SER A 2 -12.95 -64.76 47.40
N GLY A 3 -12.05 -63.77 47.36
CA GLY A 3 -12.39 -62.40 46.95
C GLY A 3 -12.61 -62.32 45.44
N GLU A 4 -13.79 -61.86 45.04
CA GLU A 4 -14.08 -61.48 43.67
C GLU A 4 -13.29 -60.20 43.28
N PRO A 5 -12.75 -60.12 42.06
CA PRO A 5 -12.01 -58.95 41.61
C PRO A 5 -12.96 -57.78 41.31
N LYS A 6 -12.66 -56.59 41.85
CA LYS A 6 -13.36 -55.34 41.52
C LYS A 6 -13.19 -55.03 40.04
N ASP A 7 -14.30 -54.96 39.32
CA ASP A 7 -14.36 -54.59 37.91
C ASP A 7 -13.86 -53.13 37.72
N LYS A 8 -12.90 -52.91 36.82
CA LYS A 8 -12.34 -51.57 36.56
C LYS A 8 -13.41 -50.70 35.91
N SER A 9 -13.49 -49.43 36.28
CA SER A 9 -14.40 -48.48 35.63
C SER A 9 -14.10 -48.37 34.12
N SER A 10 -15.14 -48.29 33.27
CA SER A 10 -15.02 -48.17 31.79
C SER A 10 -14.05 -47.05 31.37
N MET A 11 -13.98 -45.97 32.14
CA MET A 11 -13.05 -44.86 31.90
C MET A 11 -11.59 -45.21 32.22
N GLU A 12 -11.32 -45.97 33.29
CA GLU A 12 -9.96 -46.42 33.64
C GLU A 12 -9.39 -47.34 32.56
N MET A 13 -10.24 -48.19 31.97
CA MET A 13 -9.84 -49.05 30.85
C MET A 13 -9.48 -48.25 29.60
N VAL A 14 -10.23 -47.19 29.29
CA VAL A 14 -9.92 -46.29 28.17
C VAL A 14 -8.62 -45.53 28.42
N LEU A 15 -8.44 -44.96 29.62
CA LEU A 15 -7.22 -44.22 29.99
C LEU A 15 -5.98 -45.12 29.98
N ASP A 16 -6.07 -46.33 30.54
CA ASP A 16 -5.01 -47.34 30.45
C ASP A 16 -4.79 -47.82 29.01
N SER A 17 -5.79 -47.72 28.14
CA SER A 17 -5.69 -48.08 26.73
C SER A 17 -4.89 -47.08 25.90
N ILE A 18 -5.06 -45.80 26.21
CA ILE A 18 -4.41 -44.68 25.49
C ILE A 18 -3.11 -44.20 26.16
N SER A 19 -2.75 -44.71 27.34
CA SER A 19 -1.52 -44.33 28.05
C SER A 19 -0.21 -44.74 27.34
N SER A 20 -0.28 -45.63 26.34
CA SER A 20 0.90 -46.05 25.58
C SER A 20 1.08 -45.21 24.32
N PRO A 21 2.30 -44.68 24.06
CA PRO A 21 2.59 -43.92 22.85
C PRO A 21 2.26 -44.68 21.57
N LEU A 22 2.56 -45.99 21.52
CA LEU A 22 2.31 -46.82 20.34
C LEU A 22 0.80 -46.99 20.06
N ARG A 23 -0.01 -47.16 21.10
CA ARG A 23 -1.47 -47.28 20.97
C ARG A 23 -2.12 -45.97 20.50
N LEU A 24 -1.62 -44.83 20.95
CA LEU A 24 -2.03 -43.51 20.42
C LEU A 24 -1.66 -43.35 18.94
N GLN A 25 -0.47 -43.79 18.54
CA GLN A 25 -0.06 -43.75 17.13
C GLN A 25 -0.93 -44.67 16.25
N ILE A 26 -1.35 -45.84 16.75
CA ILE A 26 -2.32 -46.71 16.06
C ILE A 26 -3.63 -45.95 15.81
N LEU A 27 -4.22 -45.35 16.86
CA LEU A 27 -5.47 -44.58 16.75
C LEU A 27 -5.34 -43.42 15.75
N ARG A 28 -4.23 -42.67 15.78
CA ARG A 28 -3.96 -41.55 14.83
C ARG A 28 -3.77 -41.99 13.38
N ASN A 29 -3.30 -43.20 13.14
CA ASN A 29 -3.19 -43.73 11.78
C ASN A 29 -4.56 -44.20 11.27
N LEU A 30 -5.32 -44.88 12.12
CA LEU A 30 -6.67 -45.33 11.80
C LEU A 30 -7.67 -44.19 11.62
N SER A 31 -7.45 -43.03 12.24
CA SER A 31 -8.27 -41.83 12.00
C SER A 31 -8.09 -41.24 10.59
N LYS A 32 -7.04 -41.64 9.85
CA LYS A 32 -6.79 -41.17 8.48
C LYS A 32 -7.41 -42.10 7.44
N LYS A 33 -7.34 -43.41 7.67
CA LYS A 33 -7.90 -44.46 6.82
C LYS A 33 -7.90 -45.79 7.57
N ASP A 34 -8.76 -46.70 7.14
CA ASP A 34 -8.75 -48.08 7.59
C ASP A 34 -7.51 -48.81 7.07
N MET A 35 -6.87 -49.59 7.94
CA MET A 35 -5.60 -50.24 7.66
C MET A 35 -5.60 -51.70 8.09
N SER A 36 -4.99 -52.57 7.29
CA SER A 36 -4.69 -53.95 7.65
C SER A 36 -3.57 -54.02 8.71
N TYR A 37 -3.42 -55.20 9.32
CA TYR A 37 -2.36 -55.47 10.30
C TYR A 37 -0.96 -55.10 9.76
N SER A 38 -0.68 -55.47 8.51
CA SER A 38 0.59 -55.20 7.83
C SER A 38 0.81 -53.73 7.54
N GLU A 39 -0.22 -53.01 7.07
CA GLU A 39 -0.15 -51.58 6.80
C GLU A 39 0.08 -50.77 8.08
N LEU A 40 -0.52 -51.19 9.21
CA LEU A 40 -0.26 -50.54 10.50
C LEU A 40 1.16 -50.77 11.00
N MET A 41 1.71 -51.98 10.87
CA MET A 41 3.10 -52.24 11.25
C MET A 41 4.08 -51.39 10.42
N GLU A 42 3.83 -51.30 9.11
CA GLU A 42 4.62 -50.47 8.20
C GLU A 42 4.52 -48.98 8.54
N ALA A 43 3.31 -48.46 8.77
CA ALA A 43 3.09 -47.06 9.14
C ALA A 43 3.72 -46.67 10.50
N LEU A 44 3.99 -47.66 11.36
CA LEU A 44 4.63 -47.48 12.67
C LEU A 44 6.13 -47.82 12.65
N GLY A 45 6.68 -48.27 11.51
CA GLY A 45 8.09 -48.66 11.38
C GLY A 45 8.47 -49.90 12.20
N LEU A 46 7.53 -50.82 12.42
CA LEU A 46 7.75 -52.05 13.21
C LEU A 46 8.12 -53.24 12.32
N GLU A 47 8.99 -54.11 12.82
CA GLU A 47 9.46 -55.29 12.09
C GLU A 47 8.57 -56.51 12.40
N ARG A 48 8.14 -57.25 11.37
CA ARG A 48 7.21 -58.37 11.54
C ARG A 48 7.79 -59.51 12.40
N ASP A 49 9.07 -59.82 12.22
CA ASP A 49 9.69 -60.96 12.90
C ASP A 49 10.01 -60.66 14.37
N ARG A 50 10.18 -59.38 14.72
CA ARG A 50 10.56 -58.94 16.06
C ARG A 50 9.38 -58.45 16.89
N ASP A 51 8.48 -57.68 16.29
CA ASP A 51 7.49 -56.89 17.03
C ASP A 51 6.05 -57.46 16.96
N ALA A 52 5.79 -58.48 16.13
CA ALA A 52 4.42 -58.95 15.87
C ALA A 52 3.65 -59.36 17.13
N GLY A 53 4.26 -60.10 18.06
CA GLY A 53 3.59 -60.52 19.30
C GLY A 53 3.19 -59.33 20.18
N LYS A 54 4.11 -58.37 20.36
CA LYS A 54 3.89 -57.16 21.15
C LYS A 54 2.88 -56.22 20.47
N PHE A 55 2.95 -56.10 19.15
CA PHE A 55 2.00 -55.30 18.38
C PHE A 55 0.57 -55.87 18.45
N SER A 56 0.43 -57.19 18.34
CA SER A 56 -0.86 -57.88 18.52
C SER A 56 -1.46 -57.65 19.91
N TYR A 57 -0.62 -57.60 20.96
CA TYR A 57 -1.07 -57.22 22.31
C TYR A 57 -1.67 -55.81 22.35
N HIS A 58 -1.05 -54.84 21.67
CA HIS A 58 -1.55 -53.46 21.63
C HIS A 58 -2.89 -53.34 20.89
N LEU A 59 -3.06 -54.01 19.75
CA LEU A 59 -4.33 -54.06 19.02
C LEU A 59 -5.44 -54.70 19.86
N LYS A 60 -5.15 -55.84 20.51
CA LYS A 60 -6.11 -56.51 21.38
C LYS A 60 -6.55 -55.60 22.53
N LYS A 61 -5.63 -54.88 23.15
CA LYS A 61 -5.94 -53.94 24.24
C LYS A 61 -6.81 -52.76 23.79
N LEU A 62 -6.59 -52.24 22.59
CA LEU A 62 -7.45 -51.20 21.99
C LEU A 62 -8.85 -51.72 21.62
N GLN A 63 -8.95 -52.95 21.10
CA GLN A 63 -10.23 -53.60 20.81
C GLN A 63 -11.02 -53.90 22.09
N THR A 64 -10.36 -54.39 23.14
CA THR A 64 -11.01 -54.65 24.44
C THR A 64 -11.57 -53.38 25.07
N ALA A 65 -10.93 -52.22 24.85
CA ALA A 65 -11.47 -50.92 25.27
C ALA A 65 -12.49 -50.30 24.31
N GLU A 66 -12.82 -51.01 23.22
CA GLU A 66 -13.75 -50.60 22.17
C GLU A 66 -13.33 -49.31 21.44
N LEU A 67 -12.03 -49.04 21.33
CA LEU A 67 -11.52 -47.85 20.65
C LEU A 67 -11.28 -48.09 19.15
N ILE A 68 -11.15 -49.34 18.74
CA ILE A 68 -10.99 -49.76 17.34
C ILE A 68 -11.86 -50.97 17.05
N GLU A 69 -12.26 -51.11 15.80
CA GLU A 69 -13.02 -52.25 15.29
C GLU A 69 -12.17 -53.01 14.27
N ALA A 70 -12.44 -54.31 14.10
CA ALA A 70 -11.82 -55.12 13.06
C ALA A 70 -12.89 -55.74 12.18
N ASP A 71 -12.86 -55.42 10.90
CA ASP A 71 -13.74 -56.02 9.92
C ASP A 71 -13.14 -57.32 9.40
N ARG A 72 -13.86 -58.42 9.63
CA ARG A 72 -13.46 -59.77 9.19
C ARG A 72 -13.48 -59.94 7.68
N ARG A 73 -14.27 -59.14 6.95
CA ARG A 73 -14.36 -59.21 5.48
C ARG A 73 -13.19 -58.51 4.82
N SER A 74 -12.93 -57.25 5.17
CA SER A 74 -11.81 -56.49 4.61
C SER A 74 -10.46 -56.80 5.26
N ARG A 75 -10.43 -57.50 6.41
CA ARG A 75 -9.24 -57.72 7.24
C ARG A 75 -8.54 -56.42 7.65
N LYS A 76 -9.32 -55.35 7.79
CA LYS A 76 -8.84 -54.03 8.20
C LYS A 76 -9.35 -53.68 9.59
N TYR A 77 -8.56 -52.86 10.26
CA TYR A 77 -8.93 -52.17 11.48
C TYR A 77 -9.43 -50.77 11.11
N SER A 78 -10.43 -50.30 11.85
CA SER A 78 -10.99 -48.95 11.76
C SER A 78 -11.10 -48.35 13.16
N LEU A 79 -11.23 -47.02 13.24
CA LEU A 79 -11.58 -46.37 14.49
C LEU A 79 -13.06 -46.66 14.81
N SER A 80 -13.39 -46.92 16.08
CA SER A 80 -14.79 -46.95 16.51
C SER A 80 -15.27 -45.52 16.78
N ARG A 81 -16.59 -45.31 16.89
CA ARG A 81 -17.17 -44.02 17.34
C ARG A 81 -16.59 -43.54 18.68
N LYS A 82 -16.33 -44.48 19.61
CA LYS A 82 -15.72 -44.17 20.91
C LYS A 82 -14.26 -43.75 20.75
N GLY A 83 -13.52 -44.42 19.86
CA GLY A 83 -12.17 -44.04 19.48
C GLY A 83 -12.09 -42.65 18.86
N GLU A 84 -13.04 -42.29 17.99
CA GLU A 84 -13.14 -40.96 17.36
C GLU A 84 -13.30 -39.87 18.41
N ILE A 85 -14.28 -40.03 19.31
CA ILE A 85 -14.56 -39.07 20.39
C ILE A 85 -13.32 -38.91 21.28
N ILE A 86 -12.69 -40.00 21.70
CA ILE A 86 -11.49 -39.94 22.55
C ILE A 86 -10.33 -39.23 21.85
N LEU A 87 -10.11 -39.51 20.57
CA LEU A 87 -9.04 -38.88 19.81
C LEU A 87 -9.30 -37.37 19.59
N GLU A 88 -10.56 -36.96 19.40
CA GLU A 88 -10.95 -35.56 19.34
C GLU A 88 -10.66 -34.83 20.66
N TYR A 89 -11.07 -35.42 21.79
CA TYR A 89 -10.79 -34.86 23.12
C TYR A 89 -9.30 -34.82 23.45
N LEU A 90 -8.54 -35.87 23.09
CA LEU A 90 -7.08 -35.86 23.23
C LEU A 90 -6.45 -34.77 22.37
N GLY A 91 -6.88 -34.59 21.13
CA GLY A 91 -6.40 -33.51 20.28
C GLY A 91 -6.71 -32.13 20.87
N LYS A 92 -7.88 -31.98 21.52
CA LYS A 92 -8.22 -30.76 22.27
C LYS A 92 -7.32 -30.57 23.48
N LEU A 93 -7.13 -31.62 24.27
CA LEU A 93 -6.26 -31.62 25.44
C LEU A 93 -4.80 -31.33 25.06
N GLU A 94 -4.30 -31.88 23.96
CA GLU A 94 -2.95 -31.60 23.42
C GLU A 94 -2.80 -30.16 22.95
N ARG A 95 -3.88 -29.54 22.43
CA ARG A 95 -3.89 -28.09 22.14
C ARG A 95 -3.93 -27.24 23.41
N ASP A 96 -4.64 -27.70 24.43
CA ASP A 96 -4.82 -26.98 25.69
C ASP A 96 -3.59 -27.12 26.62
N LEU A 97 -2.92 -28.28 26.61
CA LEU A 97 -1.76 -28.64 27.43
C LEU A 97 -0.43 -28.53 26.70
N GLY A 98 -0.42 -28.58 25.37
CA GLY A 98 0.80 -28.55 24.57
C GLY A 98 1.59 -27.30 24.88
N GLU A 99 2.88 -27.48 25.20
CA GLU A 99 3.83 -26.40 25.45
C GLU A 99 3.65 -25.33 24.36
N ARG A 100 3.15 -24.16 24.78
CA ARG A 100 3.11 -23.00 23.91
C ARG A 100 4.54 -22.73 23.46
N ARG A 101 4.92 -23.19 22.27
CA ARG A 101 5.86 -22.41 21.46
C ARG A 101 5.12 -21.10 21.21
N MET A 102 5.34 -20.14 22.11
CA MET A 102 4.75 -18.81 21.97
C MET A 102 5.34 -18.25 20.69
N MET A 103 4.55 -18.29 19.61
CA MET A 103 4.94 -17.64 18.37
C MET A 103 5.31 -16.20 18.71
N ILE A 104 6.51 -15.83 18.32
CA ILE A 104 7.05 -14.51 18.58
C ILE A 104 6.67 -13.62 17.40
N VAL A 105 6.17 -12.42 17.71
CA VAL A 105 5.77 -11.44 16.71
C VAL A 105 6.64 -10.21 16.81
N ARG A 106 7.21 -9.78 15.67
CA ARG A 106 7.79 -8.45 15.54
C ARG A 106 6.75 -7.46 15.09
N ARG A 107 6.41 -6.52 15.97
CA ARG A 107 5.48 -5.43 15.72
C ARG A 107 6.04 -4.46 14.66
N SER A 108 5.15 -3.62 14.13
CA SER A 108 5.52 -2.57 13.17
C SER A 108 6.49 -1.52 13.75
N ASP A 109 6.48 -1.31 15.06
CA ASP A 109 7.43 -0.46 15.80
C ASP A 109 8.71 -1.20 16.22
N GLN A 110 8.96 -2.36 15.63
CA GLN A 110 10.16 -3.20 15.81
C GLN A 110 10.27 -3.91 17.16
N LEU A 111 9.31 -3.74 18.07
CA LEU A 111 9.26 -4.49 19.32
C LEU A 111 8.89 -5.96 19.09
N ILE A 112 9.51 -6.83 19.86
CA ILE A 112 9.29 -8.28 19.81
C ILE A 112 8.43 -8.67 21.01
N GLU A 113 7.35 -9.41 20.76
CA GLU A 113 6.41 -9.84 21.80
C GLU A 113 5.77 -11.19 21.47
N PRO A 114 5.17 -11.87 22.46
CA PRO A 114 4.36 -13.05 22.19
C PRO A 114 3.12 -12.70 21.34
N PHE A 115 2.73 -13.63 20.49
CA PHE A 115 1.49 -13.52 19.73
C PHE A 115 0.27 -13.37 20.65
N ASP A 116 -0.57 -12.39 20.33
CA ASP A 116 -1.85 -12.17 21.00
C ASP A 116 -2.94 -11.88 19.95
N LYS A 117 -3.85 -12.83 19.74
CA LYS A 117 -4.99 -12.66 18.83
C LYS A 117 -5.89 -11.47 19.18
N SER A 118 -5.92 -11.04 20.44
CA SER A 118 -6.74 -9.89 20.88
C SER A 118 -6.33 -8.61 20.16
N LYS A 119 -5.06 -8.50 19.76
CA LYS A 119 -4.54 -7.37 18.98
C LYS A 119 -5.07 -7.38 17.55
N ILE A 120 -5.24 -8.55 16.94
CA ILE A 120 -5.91 -8.67 15.63
C ILE A 120 -7.36 -8.21 15.76
N THR A 121 -8.10 -8.71 16.75
CA THR A 121 -9.49 -8.30 17.00
C THR A 121 -9.61 -6.79 17.18
N LYS A 122 -8.77 -6.19 18.03
CA LYS A 122 -8.76 -4.74 18.27
C LYS A 122 -8.42 -3.94 17.01
N ALA A 123 -7.45 -4.40 16.21
CA ALA A 123 -7.10 -3.76 14.95
C ALA A 123 -8.26 -3.80 13.95
N LEU A 124 -8.94 -4.94 13.80
CA LEU A 124 -10.10 -5.10 12.92
C LEU A 124 -11.28 -4.19 13.32
N ILE A 125 -11.56 -4.05 14.62
CA ILE A 125 -12.59 -3.13 15.11
C ILE A 125 -12.18 -1.68 14.85
N ARG A 126 -10.93 -1.31 15.16
CA ARG A 126 -10.48 0.08 15.08
C ARG A 126 -10.33 0.58 13.64
N GLU A 127 -9.66 -0.20 12.80
CA GLU A 127 -9.23 0.17 11.45
C GLU A 127 -10.28 -0.20 10.40
N ALA A 128 -10.84 -1.41 10.45
CA ALA A 128 -11.86 -1.87 9.50
C ALA A 128 -13.30 -1.66 9.97
N LYS A 129 -13.53 -1.16 11.20
CA LYS A 129 -14.88 -0.93 11.75
C LYS A 129 -15.76 -2.18 11.77
N LEU A 130 -15.15 -3.36 11.93
CA LEU A 130 -15.87 -4.62 12.09
C LEU A 130 -16.57 -4.69 13.45
N THR A 131 -17.69 -5.40 13.51
CA THR A 131 -18.35 -5.69 14.78
C THR A 131 -17.44 -6.59 15.64
N PRO A 132 -17.48 -6.46 16.99
CA PRO A 132 -16.63 -7.27 17.86
C PRO A 132 -16.76 -8.78 17.62
N LYS A 133 -17.97 -9.25 17.30
CA LYS A 133 -18.27 -10.65 17.00
C LYS A 133 -17.51 -11.14 15.76
N ILE A 134 -17.65 -10.44 14.63
CA ILE A 134 -16.99 -10.84 13.37
C ILE A 134 -15.47 -10.70 13.51
N ALA A 135 -14.99 -9.62 14.13
CA ALA A 135 -13.56 -9.41 14.36
C ALA A 135 -12.92 -10.55 15.18
N ALA A 136 -13.58 -11.00 16.25
CA ALA A 136 -13.11 -12.10 17.08
C ALA A 136 -13.09 -13.45 16.33
N GLU A 137 -14.07 -13.68 15.47
CA GLU A 137 -14.15 -14.86 14.62
C GLU A 137 -13.00 -14.90 13.61
N ILE A 138 -12.77 -13.81 12.88
CA ILE A 138 -11.66 -13.68 11.92
C ILE A 138 -10.30 -13.85 12.63
N ALA A 139 -10.12 -13.23 13.80
CA ALA A 139 -8.90 -13.37 14.58
C ALA A 139 -8.64 -14.82 15.03
N SER A 140 -9.70 -15.57 15.36
CA SER A 140 -9.60 -16.97 15.76
C SER A 140 -9.25 -17.89 14.58
N ILE A 141 -9.71 -17.58 13.37
CA ILE A 141 -9.29 -18.28 12.15
C ILE A 141 -7.83 -17.99 11.85
N ALA A 142 -7.40 -16.72 11.96
CA ALA A 142 -6.01 -16.33 11.77
C ALA A 142 -5.08 -17.04 12.75
N GLU A 143 -5.45 -17.09 14.04
CA GLU A 143 -4.72 -17.84 15.07
C GLU A 143 -4.59 -19.32 14.71
N ARG A 144 -5.69 -19.98 14.33
CA ARG A 144 -5.65 -21.40 13.91
C ARG A 144 -4.72 -21.61 12.72
N LYS A 145 -4.85 -20.79 11.67
CA LYS A 145 -3.97 -20.88 10.48
C LYS A 145 -2.49 -20.69 10.87
N LEU A 146 -2.17 -19.75 11.76
CA LEU A 146 -0.79 -19.50 12.21
C LEU A 146 -0.22 -20.69 13.00
N LEU A 147 -1.03 -21.30 13.87
CA LEU A 147 -0.66 -22.51 14.61
C LEU A 147 -0.42 -23.71 13.69
N ASP A 148 -1.30 -23.92 12.71
CA ASP A 148 -1.20 -25.02 11.74
C ASP A 148 0.04 -24.91 10.86
N LEU A 149 0.45 -23.69 10.52
CA LEU A 149 1.67 -23.41 9.76
C LEU A 149 2.96 -23.63 10.56
N LYS A 150 2.89 -23.85 11.88
CA LYS A 150 4.03 -24.07 12.78
C LYS A 150 5.11 -22.98 12.66
N ILE A 151 4.69 -21.73 12.52
CA ILE A 151 5.60 -20.59 12.40
C ILE A 151 6.00 -20.12 13.80
N ASP A 152 7.29 -20.16 14.10
CA ASP A 152 7.82 -19.72 15.40
C ASP A 152 7.99 -18.18 15.48
N TYR A 153 8.15 -17.50 14.34
CA TYR A 153 8.37 -16.05 14.25
C TYR A 153 7.69 -15.42 13.04
N LEU A 154 6.94 -14.33 13.25
CA LEU A 154 6.33 -13.58 12.16
C LEU A 154 6.33 -12.06 12.42
N THR A 155 6.18 -11.26 11.36
CA THR A 155 6.02 -9.80 11.49
C THR A 155 4.54 -9.41 11.45
N ALA A 156 4.17 -8.32 12.13
CA ALA A 156 2.80 -7.82 12.12
C ALA A 156 2.23 -7.53 10.69
N PRO A 157 3.02 -7.02 9.72
CA PRO A 157 2.56 -6.92 8.33
C PRO A 157 2.18 -8.27 7.71
N LEU A 158 2.95 -9.33 7.92
CA LEU A 158 2.62 -10.66 7.38
C LEU A 158 1.36 -11.25 8.04
N ILE A 159 1.17 -11.03 9.34
CA ILE A 159 -0.10 -11.38 10.01
C ILE A 159 -1.26 -10.62 9.36
N ARG A 160 -1.08 -9.34 9.03
CA ARG A 160 -2.11 -8.54 8.34
C ARG A 160 -2.44 -9.10 6.96
N GLU A 161 -1.45 -9.54 6.18
CA GLU A 161 -1.72 -10.17 4.89
C GLU A 161 -2.52 -11.48 5.01
N LEU A 162 -2.22 -12.30 6.02
CA LEU A 162 -3.02 -13.48 6.34
C LEU A 162 -4.46 -13.11 6.73
N VAL A 163 -4.63 -12.06 7.53
CA VAL A 163 -5.97 -11.59 7.92
C VAL A 163 -6.73 -11.05 6.69
N ASN A 164 -6.06 -10.31 5.81
CA ASN A 164 -6.64 -9.82 4.56
C ASN A 164 -7.09 -10.96 3.65
N SER A 165 -6.32 -12.05 3.54
CA SER A 165 -6.74 -13.21 2.75
C SER A 165 -7.96 -13.90 3.37
N ILE A 166 -8.04 -14.02 4.69
CA ILE A 166 -9.23 -14.56 5.38
C ILE A 166 -10.46 -13.67 5.14
N LEU A 167 -10.31 -12.34 5.12
CA LEU A 167 -11.43 -11.44 4.79
C LEU A 167 -11.92 -11.66 3.35
N LEU A 168 -11.01 -11.85 2.39
CA LEU A 168 -11.38 -12.17 1.00
C LEU A 168 -12.08 -13.53 0.90
N ASP A 169 -11.54 -14.58 1.54
CA ASP A 169 -12.15 -15.92 1.58
C ASP A 169 -13.60 -15.88 2.12
N ARG A 170 -13.92 -14.87 2.94
CA ARG A 170 -15.23 -14.65 3.56
C ARG A 170 -16.15 -13.72 2.77
N GLY A 171 -15.74 -13.22 1.60
CA GLY A 171 -16.49 -12.21 0.83
C GLY A 171 -16.55 -10.84 1.50
N LEU A 172 -15.67 -10.55 2.47
CA LEU A 172 -15.62 -9.32 3.25
C LEU A 172 -14.68 -8.28 2.59
N GLU A 173 -14.78 -8.13 1.26
CA GLU A 173 -13.89 -7.28 0.44
C GLU A 173 -13.86 -5.83 0.89
N ARG A 174 -15.02 -5.27 1.27
CA ARG A 174 -15.12 -3.90 1.78
C ARG A 174 -14.21 -3.65 2.99
N TYR A 175 -14.12 -4.62 3.89
CA TYR A 175 -13.29 -4.52 5.09
C TYR A 175 -11.81 -4.72 4.77
N ARG A 176 -11.49 -5.60 3.81
CA ARG A 176 -10.13 -5.72 3.27
C ARG A 176 -9.64 -4.40 2.69
N HIS A 177 -10.49 -3.69 1.93
CA HIS A 177 -10.11 -2.39 1.37
C HIS A 177 -9.69 -1.39 2.44
N MET A 178 -10.37 -1.36 3.59
CA MET A 178 -10.02 -0.49 4.72
C MET A 178 -8.69 -0.85 5.42
N LEU A 179 -8.20 -2.08 5.25
CA LEU A 179 -6.92 -2.53 5.80
C LEU A 179 -5.77 -2.43 4.80
N THR A 180 -6.05 -1.96 3.58
CA THR A 180 -5.05 -1.81 2.52
C THR A 180 -3.92 -0.91 2.99
N ARG A 181 -2.70 -1.42 2.90
CA ARG A 181 -1.51 -0.63 3.19
C ARG A 181 -1.17 0.21 1.98
N VAL A 182 -1.13 1.52 2.17
CA VAL A 182 -0.57 2.43 1.18
C VAL A 182 0.95 2.49 1.36
N GLY A 183 1.69 2.22 0.29
CA GLY A 183 3.14 2.15 0.31
C GLY A 183 3.70 1.96 -1.08
N MET A 184 4.95 1.48 -1.16
CA MET A 184 5.61 1.22 -2.43
C MET A 184 6.26 -0.16 -2.41
N PRO A 185 6.25 -0.89 -3.54
CA PRO A 185 7.05 -2.10 -3.69
C PRO A 185 8.53 -1.81 -3.45
N VAL A 186 9.22 -2.75 -2.79
CA VAL A 186 10.67 -2.62 -2.48
C VAL A 186 11.48 -2.37 -3.76
N TYR A 187 11.14 -3.05 -4.85
CA TYR A 187 11.78 -2.87 -6.15
C TYR A 187 11.69 -1.43 -6.68
N ASP A 188 10.51 -0.80 -6.58
CA ASP A 188 10.31 0.57 -7.03
C ASP A 188 11.11 1.56 -6.18
N VAL A 189 11.18 1.33 -4.87
CA VAL A 189 12.01 2.11 -3.95
C VAL A 189 13.48 2.01 -4.36
N SER A 190 13.99 0.81 -4.61
CA SER A 190 15.36 0.59 -5.09
C SER A 190 15.64 1.32 -6.41
N ARG A 191 14.69 1.30 -7.36
CA ARG A 191 14.81 2.02 -8.64
C ARG A 191 14.87 3.54 -8.44
N ILE A 192 14.01 4.11 -7.58
CA ILE A 192 14.01 5.54 -7.28
C ILE A 192 15.31 5.94 -6.58
N LEU A 193 15.79 5.14 -5.62
CA LEU A 193 17.06 5.38 -4.93
C LEU A 193 18.24 5.38 -5.90
N LYS A 194 18.31 4.42 -6.84
CA LYS A 194 19.34 4.41 -7.88
C LYS A 194 19.32 5.71 -8.69
N ARG A 195 18.14 6.14 -9.12
CA ARG A 195 17.98 7.39 -9.88
C ARG A 195 18.32 8.64 -9.05
N PHE A 196 17.99 8.64 -7.77
CA PHE A 196 18.42 9.68 -6.84
C PHE A 196 19.95 9.77 -6.75
N LEU A 197 20.66 8.64 -6.65
CA LEU A 197 22.13 8.63 -6.61
C LEU A 197 22.76 9.16 -7.90
N GLU A 198 22.14 8.88 -9.06
CA GLU A 198 22.56 9.43 -10.36
C GLU A 198 22.36 10.94 -10.44
N LEU A 199 21.18 11.44 -10.03
CA LEU A 199 20.81 12.85 -10.13
C LEU A 199 21.39 13.71 -8.99
N LYS A 200 21.74 13.09 -7.86
CA LYS A 200 22.11 13.75 -6.59
C LYS A 200 21.07 14.76 -6.09
N ASP A 201 19.79 14.51 -6.38
CA ASP A 201 18.68 15.38 -5.99
C ASP A 201 17.72 14.65 -5.04
N TYR A 202 17.82 14.91 -3.74
CA TYR A 202 16.98 14.28 -2.73
C TYR A 202 15.48 14.64 -2.91
N ARG A 203 15.18 15.79 -3.52
CA ARG A 203 13.81 16.25 -3.79
C ARG A 203 13.10 15.30 -4.74
N PHE A 204 13.81 14.76 -5.73
CA PHE A 204 13.28 13.72 -6.61
C PHE A 204 12.81 12.49 -5.82
N PHE A 205 13.62 12.01 -4.86
CA PHE A 205 13.25 10.87 -4.02
C PHE A 205 12.02 11.18 -3.17
N LEU A 206 12.00 12.34 -2.50
CA LEU A 206 10.86 12.76 -1.68
C LEU A 206 9.58 12.85 -2.50
N GLU A 207 9.64 13.46 -3.69
CA GLU A 207 8.47 13.64 -4.55
C GLU A 207 7.92 12.34 -5.11
N ARG A 208 8.79 11.39 -5.46
CA ARG A 208 8.37 10.09 -5.99
C ARG A 208 7.83 9.20 -4.88
N SER A 209 8.48 9.19 -3.71
CA SER A 209 8.07 8.38 -2.58
C SER A 209 6.77 8.88 -1.96
N SER A 210 6.72 10.14 -1.53
CA SER A 210 5.50 10.75 -0.99
C SER A 210 4.37 10.77 -2.03
N GLY A 211 4.70 11.07 -3.29
CA GLY A 211 3.68 11.17 -4.34
C GLY A 211 3.02 9.84 -4.69
N SER A 212 3.72 8.71 -4.55
CA SER A 212 3.12 7.39 -4.70
C SER A 212 2.10 7.11 -3.60
N ILE A 213 2.44 7.46 -2.35
CA ILE A 213 1.56 7.28 -1.19
C ILE A 213 0.33 8.18 -1.30
N ILE A 214 0.53 9.46 -1.63
CA ILE A 214 -0.58 10.42 -1.76
C ILE A 214 -1.52 10.03 -2.89
N ARG A 215 -0.98 9.63 -4.05
CA ARG A 215 -1.79 9.15 -5.18
C ARG A 215 -2.70 8.01 -4.75
N GLU A 216 -2.12 6.97 -4.19
CA GLU A 216 -2.85 5.76 -3.81
C GLU A 216 -3.89 6.04 -2.72
N TYR A 217 -3.52 6.82 -1.70
CA TYR A 217 -4.46 7.23 -0.65
C TYR A 217 -5.61 8.08 -1.21
N THR A 218 -5.31 9.00 -2.13
CA THR A 218 -6.32 9.85 -2.79
C THR A 218 -7.33 9.00 -3.55
N ILE A 219 -6.84 8.07 -4.39
CA ILE A 219 -7.69 7.20 -5.22
C ILE A 219 -8.53 6.26 -4.35
N LEU A 220 -7.93 5.66 -3.32
CA LEU A 220 -8.62 4.64 -2.51
C LEU A 220 -9.57 5.22 -1.46
N ASN A 221 -9.27 6.39 -0.89
CA ASN A 221 -9.98 6.87 0.31
C ASN A 221 -10.59 8.27 0.18
N MET A 222 -10.09 9.13 -0.70
CA MET A 222 -10.56 10.52 -0.78
C MET A 222 -11.53 10.73 -1.93
N LEU A 223 -11.26 10.13 -3.10
CA LEU A 223 -12.13 10.26 -4.26
C LEU A 223 -13.36 9.35 -4.12
N PRO A 224 -14.54 9.82 -4.55
CA PRO A 224 -15.66 8.93 -4.84
C PRO A 224 -15.25 7.81 -5.78
N ARG A 225 -15.82 6.61 -5.61
CA ARG A 225 -15.41 5.40 -6.34
C ARG A 225 -15.57 5.55 -7.85
N ASP A 226 -16.66 6.17 -8.28
CA ASP A 226 -16.95 6.51 -9.67
C ASP A 226 -15.88 7.47 -10.23
N VAL A 227 -15.59 8.56 -9.53
CA VAL A 227 -14.54 9.53 -9.95
C VAL A 227 -13.16 8.87 -10.02
N ALA A 228 -12.83 8.00 -9.05
CA ALA A 228 -11.58 7.25 -9.04
C ALA A 228 -11.47 6.32 -10.26
N GLU A 229 -12.55 5.62 -10.62
CA GLU A 229 -12.59 4.73 -11.78
C GLU A 229 -12.49 5.52 -13.10
N GLU A 230 -13.18 6.65 -13.21
CA GLU A 230 -13.07 7.55 -14.36
C GLU A 230 -11.63 8.08 -14.53
N HIS A 231 -10.94 8.35 -13.42
CA HIS A 231 -9.54 8.74 -13.45
C HIS A 231 -8.61 7.59 -13.87
N LEU A 232 -8.81 6.40 -13.31
CA LEU A 232 -8.00 5.22 -13.60
C LEU A 232 -8.20 4.70 -15.03
N SER A 233 -9.42 4.82 -15.58
CA SER A 233 -9.75 4.48 -16.97
C SER A 233 -9.27 5.53 -17.98
N GLY A 234 -8.87 6.72 -17.51
CA GLY A 234 -8.41 7.82 -18.36
C GLY A 234 -9.54 8.61 -19.05
N ARG A 235 -10.79 8.47 -18.58
CA ARG A 235 -11.90 9.33 -19.01
C ARG A 235 -11.79 10.74 -18.44
N ILE A 236 -11.24 10.85 -17.22
CA ILE A 236 -10.81 12.12 -16.64
C ILE A 236 -9.35 12.04 -16.21
N ASP A 237 -8.65 13.17 -16.17
CA ASP A 237 -7.34 13.27 -15.54
C ASP A 237 -7.35 14.37 -14.48
N ILE A 238 -7.05 13.99 -13.24
CA ILE A 238 -6.85 14.91 -12.12
C ILE A 238 -5.35 15.09 -11.97
N TYR A 239 -4.84 16.22 -12.44
CA TYR A 239 -3.40 16.49 -12.46
C TYR A 239 -3.02 17.61 -11.50
N PRO A 240 -2.02 17.44 -10.62
CA PRO A 240 -1.25 16.23 -10.35
C PRO A 240 -1.83 15.44 -9.17
N ILE A 241 -2.49 14.30 -9.43
CA ILE A 241 -3.07 13.47 -8.36
C ILE A 241 -2.07 13.05 -7.27
N SER A 242 -0.79 12.90 -7.62
CA SER A 242 0.28 12.54 -6.67
C SER A 242 0.59 13.59 -5.61
N SER A 243 0.07 14.80 -5.73
CA SER A 243 0.23 15.82 -4.69
C SER A 243 -1.07 16.56 -4.45
N TRP A 244 -2.20 16.00 -4.89
CA TRP A 244 -3.49 16.68 -4.85
C TRP A 244 -3.88 17.11 -3.43
N LEU A 245 -3.63 16.28 -2.43
CA LEU A 245 -4.01 16.60 -1.04
C LEU A 245 -3.16 17.68 -0.35
N ILE A 246 -1.91 17.87 -0.78
CA ILE A 246 -0.92 18.66 -0.02
C ILE A 246 -0.13 19.66 -0.86
N GLY A 247 -0.40 19.72 -2.16
CA GLY A 247 0.40 20.46 -3.12
C GLY A 247 -0.44 21.33 -4.02
N LEU A 248 0.26 22.03 -4.90
CA LEU A 248 -0.28 22.93 -5.89
C LEU A 248 0.27 22.56 -7.26
N PHE A 249 -0.54 22.76 -8.28
CA PHE A 249 -0.08 22.70 -9.65
C PHE A 249 0.79 23.93 -9.96
N ALA A 250 0.31 25.14 -9.65
CA ALA A 250 1.05 26.38 -9.86
C ALA A 250 0.76 27.42 -8.77
N ARG A 251 1.71 28.33 -8.51
CA ARG A 251 1.54 29.44 -7.56
C ARG A 251 2.31 30.68 -8.00
N ARG A 252 1.71 31.85 -7.75
CA ARG A 252 2.30 33.17 -7.94
C ARG A 252 2.84 33.73 -6.63
N TYR A 253 4.00 34.38 -6.73
CA TYR A 253 4.62 35.17 -5.68
C TYR A 253 4.83 36.60 -6.19
N GLU A 254 4.37 37.57 -5.40
CA GLU A 254 4.61 38.99 -5.62
C GLU A 254 5.89 39.37 -4.85
N PHE A 255 6.85 39.97 -5.54
CA PHE A 255 8.12 40.39 -4.97
C PHE A 255 8.16 41.90 -4.89
N ARG A 256 8.36 42.40 -3.67
CA ARG A 256 8.66 43.80 -3.39
C ARG A 256 10.10 43.91 -2.94
N TYR A 257 10.76 45.00 -3.28
CA TYR A 257 12.18 45.21 -3.01
C TYR A 257 12.55 45.03 -1.52
N ASP A 258 11.68 45.47 -0.61
CA ASP A 258 11.85 45.42 0.84
C ASP A 258 11.61 44.02 1.45
N GLU A 259 10.84 43.16 0.80
CA GLU A 259 10.50 41.80 1.27
C GLU A 259 11.17 40.69 0.44
N ALA A 260 12.07 41.05 -0.48
CA ALA A 260 12.54 40.13 -1.51
C ALA A 260 13.23 38.86 -0.95
N VAL A 261 13.90 38.99 0.20
CA VAL A 261 14.57 37.86 0.87
C VAL A 261 13.56 36.94 1.53
N GLU A 262 12.61 37.48 2.28
CA GLU A 262 11.54 36.70 2.90
C GLU A 262 10.71 35.97 1.84
N ARG A 263 10.37 36.65 0.74
CA ARG A 263 9.60 36.06 -0.36
C ARG A 263 10.36 34.96 -1.09
N LEU A 264 11.65 35.14 -1.32
CA LEU A 264 12.50 34.09 -1.90
C LEU A 264 12.57 32.86 -0.98
N ALA A 265 12.75 33.08 0.33
CA ALA A 265 12.79 31.99 1.31
C ALA A 265 11.44 31.25 1.36
N GLU A 266 10.33 31.97 1.44
CA GLU A 266 8.97 31.40 1.41
C GLU A 266 8.76 30.56 0.14
N MET A 267 9.12 31.11 -1.02
CA MET A 267 8.97 30.44 -2.31
C MET A 267 9.80 29.15 -2.38
N LEU A 268 11.07 29.19 -1.97
CA LEU A 268 11.95 28.03 -1.99
C LEU A 268 11.50 26.94 -1.00
N CYS A 269 11.05 27.33 0.21
CA CYS A 269 10.46 26.39 1.17
C CYS A 269 9.23 25.67 0.60
N ASN A 270 8.40 26.39 -0.17
CA ASN A 270 7.20 25.84 -0.80
C ASN A 270 7.46 25.15 -2.15
N SER A 271 8.67 25.24 -2.70
CA SER A 271 8.94 24.78 -4.07
C SER A 271 8.65 23.28 -4.30
N LEU A 272 8.80 22.45 -3.26
CA LEU A 272 8.47 21.03 -3.30
C LEU A 272 6.97 20.74 -3.40
N SER A 273 6.13 21.61 -2.82
CA SER A 273 4.67 21.46 -2.89
C SER A 273 4.11 21.91 -4.25
N ILE A 274 4.89 22.67 -5.03
CA ILE A 274 4.50 23.16 -6.35
C ILE A 274 5.04 22.23 -7.45
N ARG A 275 4.14 21.70 -8.28
CA ARG A 275 4.48 20.61 -9.22
C ARG A 275 4.85 21.08 -10.61
N ARG A 276 4.32 22.22 -11.06
CA ARG A 276 4.53 22.69 -12.42
C ARG A 276 5.22 24.03 -12.48
N GLU A 277 4.59 25.05 -11.92
CA GLU A 277 5.00 26.43 -12.19
C GLU A 277 5.00 27.31 -10.95
N VAL A 278 6.11 28.01 -10.77
CA VAL A 278 6.25 29.10 -9.82
C VAL A 278 6.32 30.37 -10.64
N MET A 279 5.33 31.24 -10.51
CA MET A 279 5.37 32.55 -11.16
C MET A 279 5.88 33.58 -10.17
N VAL A 280 6.79 34.43 -10.64
CA VAL A 280 7.25 35.59 -9.90
C VAL A 280 6.84 36.86 -10.65
N GLU A 281 6.24 37.78 -9.91
CA GLU A 281 5.85 39.10 -10.37
C GLU A 281 6.67 40.14 -9.61
N PHE A 282 7.37 40.99 -10.36
CA PHE A 282 8.21 42.07 -9.83
C PHE A 282 7.53 43.41 -10.10
N HIS A 283 7.78 44.39 -9.23
CA HIS A 283 7.29 45.75 -9.42
C HIS A 283 8.32 46.60 -10.18
N ALA A 284 7.86 47.71 -10.77
CA ALA A 284 8.67 48.56 -11.64
C ALA A 284 9.91 49.16 -10.93
N ASP A 285 9.88 49.27 -9.60
CA ASP A 285 10.94 49.87 -8.79
C ASP A 285 12.10 48.90 -8.47
N ASP A 286 12.00 47.63 -8.89
CA ASP A 286 13.01 46.62 -8.60
C ASP A 286 14.30 46.80 -9.42
N LYS A 287 15.45 46.80 -8.74
CA LYS A 287 16.76 46.93 -9.38
C LYS A 287 17.09 45.69 -10.23
N PRO A 288 17.54 45.84 -11.49
CA PRO A 288 17.83 44.73 -12.39
C PRO A 288 18.86 43.71 -11.85
N ASP A 289 19.87 44.16 -11.11
CA ASP A 289 20.89 43.27 -10.54
C ASP A 289 20.33 42.40 -9.41
N THR A 290 19.42 42.96 -8.59
CA THR A 290 18.72 42.22 -7.54
C THR A 290 17.79 41.17 -8.14
N LEU A 291 17.05 41.55 -9.17
CA LEU A 291 16.20 40.67 -9.96
C LEU A 291 16.97 39.46 -10.51
N VAL A 292 18.11 39.70 -11.17
CA VAL A 292 18.98 38.63 -11.70
C VAL A 292 19.44 37.69 -10.60
N ARG A 293 19.83 38.21 -9.43
CA ARG A 293 20.28 37.40 -8.29
C ARG A 293 19.15 36.51 -7.75
N ILE A 294 17.96 37.07 -7.55
CA ILE A 294 16.78 36.34 -7.07
C ILE A 294 16.41 35.22 -8.06
N LEU A 295 16.32 35.55 -9.34
CA LEU A 295 15.95 34.58 -10.38
C LEU A 295 17.00 33.48 -10.55
N SER A 296 18.28 33.83 -10.48
CA SER A 296 19.36 32.84 -10.55
C SER A 296 19.33 31.91 -9.33
N ALA A 297 19.11 32.46 -8.14
CA ALA A 297 18.96 31.67 -6.91
C ALA A 297 17.72 30.77 -6.98
N ALA A 298 16.59 31.30 -7.42
CA ALA A 298 15.35 30.55 -7.61
C ALA A 298 15.52 29.41 -8.62
N ALA A 299 15.94 29.72 -9.85
CA ALA A 299 16.09 28.75 -10.94
C ALA A 299 17.10 27.63 -10.61
N SER A 300 18.15 27.94 -9.85
CA SER A 300 19.15 26.94 -9.41
C SER A 300 18.63 26.02 -8.30
N ASN A 301 17.64 26.47 -7.52
CA ASN A 301 17.14 25.77 -6.35
C ASN A 301 15.70 25.23 -6.52
N LEU A 302 15.07 25.40 -7.67
CA LEU A 302 13.80 24.75 -7.95
C LEU A 302 13.99 23.24 -8.19
N PRO A 303 13.01 22.40 -7.79
CA PRO A 303 13.02 20.98 -8.13
C PRO A 303 13.02 20.76 -9.64
N MET A 304 13.55 19.61 -10.09
CA MET A 304 13.59 19.27 -11.51
C MET A 304 12.20 19.31 -12.17
N GLY A 305 12.14 19.86 -13.39
CA GLY A 305 10.91 19.92 -14.20
C GLY A 305 9.95 21.05 -13.85
N ARG A 306 10.33 21.96 -12.94
CA ARG A 306 9.56 23.17 -12.61
C ARG A 306 9.92 24.32 -13.54
N ILE A 307 8.92 25.13 -13.84
CA ILE A 307 9.08 26.36 -14.60
C ILE A 307 8.99 27.53 -13.62
N LEU A 308 9.99 28.40 -13.66
CA LEU A 308 9.97 29.72 -13.04
C LEU A 308 9.50 30.72 -14.08
N SER A 309 8.21 31.04 -14.06
CA SER A 309 7.63 32.04 -14.94
C SER A 309 7.83 33.42 -14.37
N ILE A 310 8.11 34.39 -15.24
CA ILE A 310 8.36 35.76 -14.82
C ILE A 310 7.50 36.67 -15.68
N ARG A 311 6.74 37.54 -15.01
CA ARG A 311 6.14 38.68 -15.69
C ARG A 311 7.10 39.85 -15.60
N LEU A 312 7.59 40.29 -16.75
CA LEU A 312 8.48 41.44 -16.86
C LEU A 312 7.72 42.57 -17.55
N GLY A 313 7.63 43.73 -16.91
CA GLY A 313 7.22 44.95 -17.58
C GLY A 313 8.27 45.42 -18.60
N ASN A 314 8.02 46.58 -19.23
CA ASN A 314 8.74 47.10 -20.40
C ASN A 314 10.27 47.31 -20.33
N HIS A 315 10.94 47.17 -19.18
CA HIS A 315 12.29 47.74 -19.01
C HIS A 315 13.46 46.76 -18.79
N ASN A 316 13.23 45.47 -18.52
CA ASN A 316 14.28 44.65 -17.90
C ASN A 316 14.64 43.33 -18.61
N LEU A 317 14.15 43.09 -19.83
CA LEU A 317 14.47 41.86 -20.58
C LEU A 317 15.98 41.69 -20.75
N ASP A 318 16.68 42.65 -21.40
CA ASP A 318 18.09 42.49 -21.83
C ASP A 318 19.06 42.24 -20.67
N LYS A 319 18.85 42.94 -19.55
CA LYS A 319 19.67 42.77 -18.35
C LYS A 319 19.44 41.42 -17.69
N LEU A 320 18.19 40.95 -17.65
CA LEU A 320 17.83 39.64 -17.12
C LEU A 320 18.47 38.50 -17.93
N ILE A 321 18.54 38.67 -19.25
CA ILE A 321 19.12 37.71 -20.19
C ILE A 321 20.64 37.61 -20.05
N GLN A 322 21.31 38.75 -19.96
CA GLN A 322 22.78 38.81 -19.83
C GLN A 322 23.23 38.29 -18.46
N GLY A 323 22.42 38.51 -17.42
CA GLY A 323 22.75 38.13 -16.05
C GLY A 323 22.52 36.65 -15.70
N ILE A 324 21.61 35.95 -16.39
CA ILE A 324 21.26 34.56 -16.07
C ILE A 324 22.03 33.56 -16.93
N GLN A 325 22.66 32.59 -16.25
CA GLN A 325 23.38 31.48 -16.88
C GLN A 325 22.53 30.71 -17.89
N THR A 326 23.09 30.37 -19.04
CA THR A 326 22.40 29.65 -20.13
C THR A 326 21.80 28.31 -19.70
N SER A 327 22.44 27.61 -18.76
CA SER A 327 21.95 26.34 -18.19
C SER A 327 20.60 26.48 -17.47
N LEU A 328 20.35 27.63 -16.85
CA LEU A 328 19.12 27.92 -16.08
C LEU A 328 17.96 28.36 -16.97
N ARG A 329 18.23 28.79 -18.22
CA ARG A 329 17.19 29.29 -19.13
C ARG A 329 16.11 28.25 -19.45
N LYS A 330 16.44 26.96 -19.35
CA LYS A 330 15.50 25.84 -19.58
C LYS A 330 14.39 25.73 -18.52
N SER A 331 14.63 26.25 -17.32
CA SER A 331 13.63 26.30 -16.25
C SER A 331 12.94 27.65 -16.17
N LEU A 332 13.20 28.59 -17.08
CA LEU A 332 12.55 29.90 -17.10
C LEU A 332 11.39 29.94 -18.10
N GLY A 333 10.36 30.70 -17.74
CA GLY A 333 9.26 31.10 -18.59
C GLY A 333 9.09 32.63 -18.57
N LEU A 334 8.70 33.24 -19.69
CA LEU A 334 8.38 34.66 -19.76
C LEU A 334 6.90 34.88 -20.09
N ILE A 335 6.26 35.77 -19.34
CA ILE A 335 4.91 36.25 -19.62
C ILE A 335 5.07 37.69 -20.09
N ILE A 336 4.72 37.93 -21.36
CA ILE A 336 4.91 39.21 -22.04
C ILE A 336 3.54 39.82 -22.33
N ASP A 337 3.29 40.98 -21.74
CA ASP A 337 2.06 41.72 -21.98
C ASP A 337 2.19 42.63 -23.21
N LEU A 338 1.50 42.28 -24.28
CA LEU A 338 1.51 43.05 -25.52
C LEU A 338 0.72 44.34 -25.41
N SER A 339 -0.15 44.50 -24.41
CA SER A 339 -0.82 45.79 -24.16
C SER A 339 0.16 46.88 -23.70
N GLU A 340 1.30 46.48 -23.13
CA GLU A 340 2.36 47.39 -22.72
C GLU A 340 3.32 47.74 -23.87
N VAL A 341 3.24 47.05 -25.01
CA VAL A 341 4.19 47.16 -26.12
C VAL A 341 3.57 47.86 -27.32
N SER A 342 4.18 48.96 -27.77
CA SER A 342 3.79 49.60 -29.03
C SER A 342 4.02 48.66 -30.22
N SER A 343 3.04 48.58 -31.13
CA SER A 343 3.11 47.76 -32.36
C SER A 343 4.38 48.00 -33.21
N ARG A 344 4.94 49.22 -33.17
CA ARG A 344 6.18 49.59 -33.87
C ARG A 344 7.43 48.90 -33.31
N ARG A 345 7.38 48.38 -32.07
CA ARG A 345 8.49 47.70 -31.38
C ARG A 345 8.30 46.18 -31.32
N PHE A 346 7.26 45.64 -31.93
CA PHE A 346 6.95 44.21 -31.86
C PHE A 346 8.03 43.35 -32.51
N ARG A 347 8.54 43.75 -33.68
CA ARG A 347 9.65 43.04 -34.35
C ARG A 347 10.90 42.98 -33.48
N ASP A 348 11.30 44.12 -32.91
CA ASP A 348 12.47 44.19 -32.04
C ASP A 348 12.30 43.32 -30.79
N LEU A 349 11.09 43.29 -30.23
CA LEU A 349 10.75 42.43 -29.09
C LEU A 349 10.83 40.95 -29.48
N GLU A 350 10.24 40.55 -30.60
CA GLU A 350 10.27 39.17 -31.09
C GLU A 350 11.71 38.70 -31.33
N GLU A 351 12.53 39.50 -32.01
CA GLU A 351 13.95 39.18 -32.23
C GLU A 351 14.74 39.07 -30.92
N ARG A 352 14.43 39.92 -29.93
CA ARG A 352 15.04 39.83 -28.60
C ARG A 352 14.63 38.55 -27.91
N VAL A 353 13.33 38.23 -27.85
CA VAL A 353 12.78 37.03 -27.20
C VAL A 353 13.28 35.74 -27.87
N HIS A 354 13.34 35.71 -29.19
CA HIS A 354 13.84 34.56 -29.95
C HIS A 354 15.32 34.29 -29.63
N ARG A 355 16.16 35.34 -29.55
CA ARG A 355 17.57 35.21 -29.16
C ARG A 355 17.78 34.64 -27.75
N LEU A 356 16.76 34.62 -26.89
CA LEU A 356 16.90 34.19 -25.49
C LEU A 356 16.91 32.68 -25.35
N GLY A 357 16.17 32.01 -26.25
CA GLY A 357 15.87 30.59 -26.13
C GLY A 357 15.09 30.25 -24.86
N ILE A 358 14.30 31.20 -24.34
CA ILE A 358 13.45 31.01 -23.16
C ILE A 358 12.00 30.79 -23.63
N SER A 359 11.30 29.86 -22.99
CA SER A 359 9.88 29.63 -23.26
C SER A 359 9.08 30.88 -22.90
N HIS A 360 8.16 31.32 -23.75
CA HIS A 360 7.41 32.55 -23.51
C HIS A 360 5.96 32.43 -23.99
N ILE A 361 5.09 33.22 -23.38
CA ILE A 361 3.69 33.39 -23.78
C ILE A 361 3.35 34.88 -23.89
N TYR A 362 2.41 35.20 -24.77
CA TYR A 362 1.91 36.56 -24.97
C TYR A 362 0.53 36.74 -24.35
N THR A 363 0.30 37.88 -23.70
CA THR A 363 -0.99 38.29 -23.12
C THR A 363 -1.41 39.64 -23.70
N PHE A 364 -2.71 39.96 -23.68
CA PHE A 364 -3.24 41.19 -24.33
C PHE A 364 -3.99 42.14 -23.39
N ASP A 365 -4.20 41.79 -22.12
CA ASP A 365 -5.16 42.49 -21.26
C ASP A 365 -4.69 42.71 -19.81
N GLY A 366 -3.40 42.66 -19.50
CA GLY A 366 -2.95 42.75 -18.12
C GLY A 366 -3.27 41.49 -17.29
N GLY A 367 -3.96 40.49 -17.86
CA GLY A 367 -4.33 39.26 -17.19
C GLY A 367 -3.12 38.46 -16.70
N ILE A 368 -3.23 37.89 -15.51
CA ILE A 368 -2.21 37.01 -14.94
C ILE A 368 -2.53 35.58 -15.34
N PHE A 369 -1.55 34.87 -15.87
CA PHE A 369 -1.69 33.49 -16.32
C PHE A 369 -0.70 32.60 -15.56
N LEU A 370 -1.19 31.48 -15.06
CA LEU A 370 -0.38 30.39 -14.52
C LEU A 370 -0.58 29.18 -15.41
N SER A 371 0.50 28.72 -16.05
CA SER A 371 0.49 27.58 -16.97
C SER A 371 -0.53 27.70 -18.09
N GLY A 372 -0.71 28.93 -18.59
CA GLY A 372 -1.67 29.25 -19.65
C GLY A 372 -3.11 29.46 -19.18
N TYR A 373 -3.43 29.29 -17.89
CA TYR A 373 -4.76 29.54 -17.34
C TYR A 373 -4.83 30.90 -16.68
N ARG A 374 -5.85 31.70 -17.04
CA ARG A 374 -6.09 33.01 -16.42
C ARG A 374 -6.44 32.81 -14.95
N VAL A 375 -5.73 33.54 -14.09
CA VAL A 375 -5.93 33.52 -12.65
C VAL A 375 -6.62 34.81 -12.22
N TRP A 376 -7.77 34.69 -11.56
CA TRP A 376 -8.48 35.84 -11.01
C TRP A 376 -7.75 36.37 -9.78
N ASN A 377 -7.73 37.69 -9.59
CA ASN A 377 -6.97 38.35 -8.51
C ASN A 377 -7.24 37.85 -7.09
N ARG A 378 -8.34 37.12 -6.84
CA ARG A 378 -8.69 36.59 -5.51
C ARG A 378 -7.93 35.33 -5.08
N SER A 379 -7.25 34.62 -6.00
CA SER A 379 -6.48 33.42 -5.64
C SER A 379 -5.20 33.31 -6.45
N PRO A 380 -4.01 33.54 -5.88
CA PRO A 380 -2.74 33.54 -6.62
C PRO A 380 -2.20 32.12 -6.91
N LEU A 381 -3.06 31.10 -7.00
CA LEU A 381 -2.64 29.71 -7.14
C LEU A 381 -3.62 28.88 -7.97
N ILE A 382 -3.08 27.81 -8.57
CA ILE A 382 -3.83 26.72 -9.18
C ILE A 382 -3.52 25.47 -8.36
N HIS A 383 -4.55 24.92 -7.73
CA HIS A 383 -4.43 23.69 -6.94
C HIS A 383 -4.18 22.47 -7.83
N SER A 384 -5.04 22.27 -8.84
CA SER A 384 -4.98 21.16 -9.78
C SER A 384 -5.67 21.52 -11.09
N ILE A 385 -5.38 20.77 -12.13
CA ILE A 385 -6.09 20.79 -13.42
C ILE A 385 -6.89 19.50 -13.54
N GLY A 386 -8.17 19.62 -13.87
CA GLY A 386 -9.00 18.50 -14.31
C GLY A 386 -9.14 18.55 -15.83
N THR A 387 -8.91 17.44 -16.52
CA THR A 387 -9.20 17.32 -17.95
C THR A 387 -10.17 16.16 -18.21
N VAL A 388 -10.92 16.25 -19.31
CA VAL A 388 -11.88 15.22 -19.73
C VAL A 388 -11.45 14.73 -21.11
N ASN A 389 -11.36 13.41 -21.27
CA ASN A 389 -11.06 12.78 -22.54
C ASN A 389 -12.32 12.71 -23.41
N LEU A 390 -12.66 13.84 -24.04
CA LEU A 390 -13.84 13.97 -24.89
C LEU A 390 -13.86 12.97 -26.05
N LEU A 391 -12.69 12.66 -26.63
CA LEU A 391 -12.59 11.67 -27.71
C LEU A 391 -12.96 10.26 -27.21
N GLY A 392 -12.44 9.86 -26.05
CA GLY A 392 -12.79 8.59 -25.42
C GLY A 392 -14.28 8.52 -25.11
N ALA A 393 -14.84 9.57 -24.50
CA ALA A 393 -16.26 9.66 -24.21
C ALA A 393 -17.13 9.59 -25.48
N ALA A 394 -16.72 10.25 -26.56
CA ALA A 394 -17.42 10.20 -27.85
C ALA A 394 -17.43 8.78 -28.44
N LEU A 395 -16.29 8.08 -28.45
CA LEU A 395 -16.17 6.71 -28.96
C LEU A 395 -17.03 5.70 -28.18
N GLU A 396 -17.15 5.88 -26.86
CA GLU A 396 -17.97 5.01 -26.01
C GLU A 396 -19.47 5.28 -26.15
N SER A 397 -19.86 6.52 -26.47
CA SER A 397 -21.26 6.94 -26.52
C SER A 397 -22.10 6.29 -27.62
N ARG A 398 -21.47 5.60 -28.59
CA ARG A 398 -22.10 5.03 -29.81
C ARG A 398 -23.00 6.01 -30.59
N ARG A 399 -22.93 7.31 -30.31
CA ARG A 399 -23.62 8.32 -31.11
C ARG A 399 -22.86 8.51 -32.41
N ASN A 400 -23.59 8.53 -33.52
CA ASN A 400 -23.00 8.96 -34.79
C ASN A 400 -22.52 10.40 -34.60
N LEU A 401 -21.25 10.65 -34.92
CA LEU A 401 -20.66 11.99 -34.86
C LEU A 401 -21.37 12.97 -35.83
N ASP A 402 -22.16 12.45 -36.77
CA ASP A 402 -22.98 13.20 -37.73
C ASP A 402 -24.24 13.83 -37.12
N GLU A 403 -24.61 13.52 -35.87
CA GLU A 403 -25.78 14.13 -35.18
C GLU A 403 -25.46 15.48 -34.51
N TRP A 404 -24.31 16.09 -34.81
CA TRP A 404 -23.89 17.40 -34.28
C TRP A 404 -24.27 18.60 -35.17
N GLU A 405 -25.11 18.39 -36.17
CA GLU A 405 -25.76 19.45 -36.95
C GLU A 405 -27.26 19.50 -36.66
N GLU A 406 -27.67 20.10 -35.54
CA GLU A 406 -29.03 20.68 -35.36
C GLU A 406 -29.04 21.81 -34.33
#